data_AF-K1NJI9-F1
#
_entry.id   AF-K1NJI9-F1
#
_cell.length_a   1.000
_cell.length_b   1.000
_cell.length_c   1.000
_cell.angle_alpha   90.00
_cell.angle_beta   90.00
_cell.angle_gamma   90.00
#
_symmetry.space_group_name_H-M   'P 1'
#
loop_
_entity.id
_entity.type
_entity.pdbx_description
1 polymer ?
#
loop_
_entity_poly.entity_id
_entity_poly.type
_entity_poly.pdbx_seq_one_letter_code
_entity_poly.pdbx_strand_id
1 'polypeptide(L)'
;MKFQKLVTSVLLVASTTGVLMTAPKRVQAVADTNTTESGKPVANIVNKPNLTKQGYVLTIQAPSGKIYVGQKNYKKQLTTTKPISNAKSVSWKKIKNVRFRIEKVAYATKVIKFGGAPQYLLVSKDKKYSCWTTRYSIKYYFWNTKKMQQVIKPLSKLTTRNSSSLKKIRNKQDFNQAVLAAKRLPANQRKVVLESLNQVKKVGNIDKAEDNILLFSF
;
A
#
# COMPACT_ATOMS: atom_id res chain seq x y z
N MET A 1 -50.11 70.18 21.22
CA MET A 1 -49.89 68.85 20.62
C MET A 1 -49.13 69.01 19.31
N LYS A 2 -48.22 68.08 18.99
CA LYS A 2 -47.70 67.73 17.63
C LYS A 2 -47.16 68.88 16.74
N PHE A 3 -45.84 68.89 16.54
CA PHE A 3 -45.13 68.95 15.24
C PHE A 3 -43.67 69.38 15.48
N GLN A 4 -42.80 68.44 15.87
CA GLN A 4 -41.35 68.66 15.81
C GLN A 4 -40.83 68.23 14.43
N LYS A 5 -40.17 69.17 13.75
CA LYS A 5 -39.56 68.98 12.43
C LYS A 5 -38.09 68.61 12.60
N LEU A 6 -37.72 67.45 12.05
CA LEU A 6 -36.68 67.24 11.04
C LEU A 6 -35.37 68.09 11.07
N VAL A 7 -34.26 67.37 10.85
CA VAL A 7 -32.91 67.77 10.38
C VAL A 7 -31.87 68.23 11.42
N THR A 8 -30.94 67.31 11.74
CA THR A 8 -29.50 67.55 11.51
C THR A 8 -28.83 66.25 11.04
N SER A 9 -28.11 66.31 9.92
CA SER A 9 -27.51 65.17 9.20
C SER A 9 -25.99 65.07 9.37
N VAL A 10 -25.36 64.08 8.69
CA VAL A 10 -23.89 63.86 8.46
C VAL A 10 -23.18 63.16 9.64
N LEU A 11 -22.39 62.08 9.49
CA LEU A 11 -21.94 61.21 8.37
C LEU A 11 -21.88 59.74 8.90
N LEU A 12 -22.03 58.65 8.12
CA LEU A 12 -20.93 57.90 7.48
C LEU A 12 -21.45 56.83 6.51
N VAL A 13 -20.82 56.72 5.34
CA VAL A 13 -21.11 55.71 4.30
C VAL A 13 -20.20 54.50 4.47
N ALA A 14 -20.79 53.30 4.50
CA ALA A 14 -20.08 52.04 4.22
C ALA A 14 -21.06 50.97 3.72
N SER A 15 -21.39 51.02 2.42
CA SER A 15 -22.11 49.94 1.74
C SER A 15 -21.18 48.76 1.50
N THR A 16 -21.25 47.73 2.34
CA THR A 16 -20.64 46.43 2.05
C THR A 16 -21.68 45.45 1.52
N THR A 17 -21.55 45.16 0.23
CA THR A 17 -22.22 44.03 -0.42
C THR A 17 -21.83 42.74 0.29
N GLY A 18 -22.82 42.07 0.90
CA GLY A 18 -22.64 40.74 1.48
C GLY A 18 -22.36 39.70 0.40
N VAL A 19 -21.07 39.51 0.08
CA VAL A 19 -20.61 38.45 -0.82
C VAL A 19 -21.09 37.10 -0.28
N LEU A 20 -21.66 36.27 -1.15
CA LEU A 20 -22.03 34.89 -0.83
C LEU A 20 -20.77 34.07 -0.47
N MET A 21 -20.38 34.10 0.80
CA MET A 21 -19.39 33.19 1.37
C MET A 21 -20.05 31.83 1.55
N THR A 22 -19.96 31.00 0.51
CA THR A 22 -20.25 29.56 0.62
C THR A 22 -19.28 28.96 1.62
N ALA A 23 -19.75 28.72 2.85
CA ALA A 23 -18.94 28.08 3.88
C ALA A 23 -18.41 26.73 3.33
N PRO A 24 -17.11 26.44 3.44
CA PRO A 24 -16.60 25.15 3.03
C PRO A 24 -17.28 24.08 3.87
N LYS A 25 -17.95 23.12 3.21
CA LYS A 25 -18.49 21.93 3.89
C LYS A 25 -17.35 21.26 4.64
N ARG A 26 -17.29 21.46 5.97
CA ARG A 26 -16.60 20.54 6.86
C ARG A 26 -17.21 19.18 6.60
N VAL A 27 -16.45 18.28 5.98
CA VAL A 27 -16.80 16.86 5.95
C VAL A 27 -16.66 16.39 7.39
N GLN A 28 -17.79 16.39 8.12
CA GLN A 28 -17.86 15.71 9.40
C GLN A 28 -17.51 14.25 9.15
N ALA A 29 -16.42 13.79 9.79
CA ALA A 29 -16.22 12.37 9.97
C ALA A 29 -17.44 11.86 10.73
N VAL A 30 -18.21 10.95 10.11
CA VAL A 30 -19.28 10.25 10.82
C VAL A 30 -18.62 9.42 11.90
N ALA A 31 -18.72 9.90 13.14
CA ALA A 31 -18.45 9.08 14.29
C ALA A 31 -19.63 8.12 14.42
N ASP A 32 -19.46 6.88 14.00
CA ASP A 32 -20.42 5.81 14.26
C ASP A 32 -20.51 5.57 15.78
N THR A 33 -21.36 6.33 16.44
CA THR A 33 -21.86 6.05 17.78
C THR A 33 -22.83 4.89 17.68
N ASN A 34 -22.37 3.69 18.05
CA ASN A 34 -23.07 2.73 18.92
C ASN A 34 -22.62 1.29 18.64
N THR A 35 -21.58 0.86 19.36
CA THR A 35 -21.62 -0.41 20.10
C THR A 35 -20.43 -0.48 21.05
N THR A 36 -20.71 -0.50 22.35
CA THR A 36 -19.75 -0.89 23.39
C THR A 36 -19.55 -2.40 23.39
N GLU A 37 -19.08 -2.95 22.26
CA GLU A 37 -18.52 -4.29 22.26
C GLU A 37 -17.13 -4.27 22.91
N SER A 38 -16.94 -5.12 23.93
CA SER A 38 -15.63 -5.55 24.42
C SER A 38 -14.92 -6.49 23.42
N GLY A 39 -15.00 -6.12 22.14
CA GLY A 39 -14.51 -6.87 20.99
C GLY A 39 -13.01 -6.73 20.82
N LYS A 40 -12.30 -7.86 20.91
CA LYS A 40 -10.85 -7.97 20.62
C LYS A 40 -10.57 -7.37 19.23
N PRO A 41 -9.46 -6.62 19.01
CA PRO A 41 -9.17 -6.02 17.71
C PRO A 41 -8.98 -7.11 16.64
N VAL A 42 -10.02 -7.34 15.85
CA VAL A 42 -9.99 -8.24 14.68
C VAL A 42 -9.45 -7.45 13.50
N ALA A 43 -8.31 -7.89 12.96
CA ALA A 43 -7.76 -7.30 11.75
C ALA A 43 -8.74 -7.49 10.58
N ASN A 44 -8.98 -6.45 9.80
CA ASN A 44 -9.88 -6.54 8.65
C ASN A 44 -9.14 -7.28 7.52
N ILE A 45 -9.50 -8.55 7.29
CA ILE A 45 -8.87 -9.44 6.32
C ILE A 45 -9.68 -9.40 5.01
N VAL A 46 -9.17 -8.64 4.04
CA VAL A 46 -9.80 -8.46 2.73
C VAL A 46 -9.06 -9.20 1.62
N ASN A 47 -9.78 -9.52 0.54
CA ASN A 47 -9.17 -9.97 -0.71
C ASN A 47 -8.59 -8.76 -1.44
N LYS A 48 -7.44 -8.88 -2.11
CA LYS A 48 -6.85 -7.79 -2.92
C LYS A 48 -6.55 -8.26 -4.34
N PRO A 49 -7.57 -8.31 -5.24
CA PRO A 49 -7.49 -9.01 -6.53
C PRO A 49 -6.35 -8.54 -7.43
N ASN A 50 -5.97 -7.25 -7.38
CA ASN A 50 -4.85 -6.69 -8.14
C ASN A 50 -3.53 -7.42 -7.86
N LEU A 51 -3.26 -7.72 -6.58
CA LEU A 51 -2.05 -8.43 -6.16
C LEU A 51 -2.17 -9.93 -6.43
N THR A 52 -3.37 -10.52 -6.27
CA THR A 52 -3.59 -11.94 -6.57
C THR A 52 -3.39 -12.26 -8.06
N LYS A 53 -3.81 -11.35 -8.95
CA LYS A 53 -3.68 -11.48 -10.42
C LYS A 53 -2.22 -11.48 -10.91
N GLN A 54 -1.27 -10.91 -10.16
CA GLN A 54 0.16 -10.93 -10.50
C GLN A 54 0.80 -12.33 -10.34
N GLY A 55 0.12 -13.27 -9.68
CA GLY A 55 0.52 -14.68 -9.61
C GLY A 55 1.71 -14.97 -8.70
N TYR A 56 2.34 -16.13 -8.91
CA TYR A 56 3.43 -16.63 -8.05
C TYR A 56 4.77 -16.02 -8.46
N VAL A 57 4.98 -14.76 -8.10
CA VAL A 57 6.14 -13.94 -8.52
C VAL A 57 6.97 -13.40 -7.35
N LEU A 58 6.64 -13.80 -6.12
CA LEU A 58 7.25 -13.28 -4.90
C LEU A 58 8.09 -14.34 -4.16
N THR A 59 9.01 -13.87 -3.33
CA THR A 59 9.78 -14.61 -2.32
C THR A 59 9.63 -13.92 -0.97
N ILE A 60 10.02 -14.64 0.09
CA ILE A 60 9.99 -14.15 1.47
C ILE A 60 11.44 -14.04 1.97
N GLN A 61 11.80 -12.88 2.51
CA GLN A 61 13.08 -12.62 3.16
C GLN A 61 12.80 -12.09 4.58
N ALA A 62 13.31 -12.77 5.61
CA ALA A 62 13.15 -12.36 7.02
C ALA A 62 11.72 -11.88 7.39
N PRO A 63 10.70 -12.77 7.36
CA PRO A 63 9.33 -12.41 7.69
C PRO A 63 9.16 -12.09 9.17
N SER A 64 8.30 -11.13 9.47
CA SER A 64 7.90 -10.80 10.86
C SER A 64 7.00 -11.87 11.50
N GLY A 65 6.35 -12.70 10.67
CA GLY A 65 5.56 -13.86 11.10
C GLY A 65 6.24 -15.20 10.85
N LYS A 66 5.77 -16.25 11.54
CA LYS A 66 6.16 -17.64 11.24
C LYS A 66 5.61 -18.05 9.86
N ILE A 67 6.42 -18.77 9.08
CA ILE A 67 5.95 -19.45 7.87
C ILE A 67 5.46 -20.83 8.28
N TYR A 68 4.17 -21.08 8.15
CA TYR A 68 3.55 -22.36 8.50
C TYR A 68 3.61 -23.34 7.34
N VAL A 69 3.63 -24.64 7.68
CA VAL A 69 3.67 -25.75 6.73
C VAL A 69 2.34 -26.49 6.73
N GLY A 70 1.82 -26.80 5.54
CA GLY A 70 0.66 -27.66 5.31
C GLY A 70 -0.68 -26.92 5.14
N GLN A 71 -1.54 -27.49 4.29
CA GLN A 71 -2.80 -26.88 3.86
C GLN A 71 -3.77 -26.57 5.02
N LYS A 72 -3.75 -27.36 6.10
CA LYS A 72 -4.54 -27.12 7.33
C LYS A 72 -4.21 -25.77 7.98
N ASN A 73 -2.93 -25.36 7.94
CA ASN A 73 -2.50 -24.08 8.49
C ASN A 73 -2.79 -22.92 7.53
N TYR A 74 -2.62 -23.14 6.22
CA TYR A 74 -3.08 -22.19 5.19
C TYR A 74 -4.58 -21.87 5.34
N LYS A 75 -5.46 -22.88 5.46
CA LYS A 75 -6.91 -22.69 5.65
C LYS A 75 -7.23 -21.82 6.89
N LYS A 76 -6.49 -21.99 8.00
CA LYS A 76 -6.61 -21.13 9.19
C LYS A 76 -6.16 -19.69 8.92
N GLN A 77 -5.09 -19.47 8.16
CA GLN A 77 -4.60 -18.12 7.86
C GLN A 77 -5.52 -17.30 6.94
N LEU A 78 -6.45 -17.95 6.21
CA LEU A 78 -7.46 -17.25 5.43
C LEU A 78 -8.44 -16.42 6.29
N THR A 79 -8.64 -16.80 7.55
CA THR A 79 -9.62 -16.21 8.47
C THR A 79 -9.00 -15.53 9.69
N THR A 80 -7.69 -15.70 9.94
CA THR A 80 -7.01 -15.00 11.04
C THR A 80 -5.54 -14.68 10.76
N THR A 81 -5.08 -13.56 11.32
CA THR A 81 -3.66 -13.17 11.42
C THR A 81 -2.98 -13.70 12.69
N LYS A 82 -3.74 -14.27 13.64
CA LYS A 82 -3.21 -14.75 14.92
C LYS A 82 -2.21 -15.90 14.69
N PRO A 83 -1.10 -15.96 15.47
CA PRO A 83 -0.20 -17.09 15.45
C PRO A 83 -0.93 -18.41 15.75
N ILE A 84 -0.64 -19.45 14.95
CA ILE A 84 -1.18 -20.79 15.15
C ILE A 84 -0.27 -21.55 16.12
N SER A 85 -0.77 -21.86 17.31
CA SER A 85 -0.10 -22.71 18.30
C SER A 85 0.12 -24.13 17.76
N ASN A 86 1.23 -24.76 18.17
CA ASN A 86 1.61 -26.14 17.85
C ASN A 86 1.65 -26.48 16.34
N ALA A 87 1.69 -25.48 15.46
CA ALA A 87 1.79 -25.67 14.02
C ALA A 87 3.25 -25.76 13.55
N LYS A 88 3.55 -26.77 12.73
CA LYS A 88 4.85 -26.93 12.07
C LYS A 88 5.18 -25.68 11.24
N SER A 89 6.36 -25.12 11.46
CA SER A 89 6.86 -23.94 10.76
C SER A 89 8.23 -24.20 10.13
N VAL A 90 8.66 -23.28 9.26
CA VAL A 90 9.94 -23.39 8.54
C VAL A 90 10.64 -22.03 8.48
N SER A 91 11.98 -22.03 8.51
CA SER A 91 12.78 -20.82 8.28
C SER A 91 12.74 -20.41 6.81
N TRP A 92 12.61 -19.11 6.54
CA TRP A 92 12.62 -18.54 5.18
C TRP A 92 13.85 -18.97 4.37
N LYS A 93 15.01 -19.17 5.02
CA LYS A 93 16.25 -19.64 4.39
C LYS A 93 16.09 -20.99 3.68
N LYS A 94 15.24 -21.89 4.20
CA LYS A 94 14.96 -23.21 3.62
C LYS A 94 13.99 -23.18 2.42
N ILE A 95 13.33 -22.05 2.17
CA ILE A 95 12.31 -21.89 1.10
C ILE A 95 12.63 -20.73 0.15
N LYS A 96 13.89 -20.27 0.09
CA LYS A 96 14.36 -19.16 -0.74
C LYS A 96 14.01 -19.27 -2.24
N ASN A 97 13.83 -20.50 -2.74
CA ASN A 97 13.48 -20.80 -4.13
C ASN A 97 11.98 -21.03 -4.36
N VAL A 98 11.14 -20.97 -3.32
CA VAL A 98 9.68 -21.15 -3.43
C VAL A 98 9.05 -19.83 -3.90
N ARG A 99 8.14 -19.92 -4.86
CA ARG A 99 7.37 -18.77 -5.37
C ARG A 99 6.05 -18.62 -4.63
N PHE A 100 5.76 -17.39 -4.24
CA PHE A 100 4.58 -16.99 -3.50
C PHE A 100 3.73 -16.01 -4.30
N ARG A 101 2.41 -16.01 -4.05
CA ARG A 101 1.49 -14.94 -4.41
C ARG A 101 0.89 -14.33 -3.14
N ILE A 102 0.38 -13.12 -3.24
CA ILE A 102 -0.48 -12.53 -2.22
C ILE A 102 -1.92 -13.00 -2.46
N GLU A 103 -2.61 -13.45 -1.42
CA GLU A 103 -4.03 -13.84 -1.50
C GLU A 103 -4.95 -12.88 -0.76
N LYS A 104 -4.55 -12.44 0.42
CA LYS A 104 -5.31 -11.55 1.30
C LYS A 104 -4.41 -10.48 1.89
N VAL A 105 -5.01 -9.37 2.29
CA VAL A 105 -4.37 -8.28 3.03
C VAL A 105 -5.14 -8.07 4.33
N ALA A 106 -4.42 -7.88 5.43
CA ALA A 106 -4.98 -7.59 6.73
C ALA A 106 -4.57 -6.18 7.16
N TYR A 107 -5.57 -5.33 7.40
CA TYR A 107 -5.37 -3.99 7.95
C TYR A 107 -5.62 -4.01 9.46
N ALA A 108 -4.79 -3.31 10.23
CA ALA A 108 -4.99 -3.15 11.66
C ALA A 108 -6.14 -2.17 11.89
N THR A 109 -7.20 -2.62 12.57
CA THR A 109 -8.40 -1.81 12.86
C THR A 109 -8.17 -0.85 14.02
N LYS A 110 -7.57 -1.33 15.14
CA LYS A 110 -6.96 -0.49 16.19
C LYS A 110 -5.70 -1.15 16.74
N VAL A 111 -4.65 -0.34 16.91
CA VAL A 111 -3.43 -0.51 17.75
C VAL A 111 -2.72 -1.89 17.75
N ILE A 112 -1.68 -1.96 16.92
CA ILE A 112 -0.37 -2.60 17.16
C ILE A 112 -0.32 -4.08 17.60
N LYS A 113 -0.15 -4.95 16.59
CA LYS A 113 0.93 -5.97 16.61
C LYS A 113 2.00 -5.77 15.53
N PHE A 114 1.78 -4.85 14.59
CA PHE A 114 2.62 -4.60 13.41
C PHE A 114 2.78 -3.09 13.08
N GLY A 115 2.72 -2.22 14.11
CA GLY A 115 2.97 -0.77 13.94
C GLY A 115 2.01 -0.04 13.00
N GLY A 116 0.79 -0.55 12.78
CA GLY A 116 -0.18 0.01 11.83
C GLY A 116 0.04 -0.38 10.36
N ALA A 117 1.16 -1.00 10.01
CA ALA A 117 1.44 -1.42 8.64
C ALA A 117 0.53 -2.59 8.19
N PRO A 118 0.02 -2.59 6.94
CA PRO A 118 -0.72 -3.72 6.39
C PRO A 118 0.12 -5.00 6.36
N GLN A 119 -0.52 -6.13 6.69
CA GLN A 119 0.06 -7.44 6.47
C GLN A 119 -0.48 -8.07 5.19
N TYR A 120 0.35 -8.88 4.55
CA TYR A 120 0.01 -9.64 3.34
C TYR A 120 0.09 -11.13 3.64
N LEU A 121 -0.93 -11.89 3.23
CA LEU A 121 -0.92 -13.35 3.27
C LEU A 121 -0.24 -13.85 2.00
N LEU A 122 1.01 -14.28 2.15
CA LEU A 122 1.75 -14.95 1.07
C LEU A 122 1.50 -16.45 1.14
N VAL A 123 1.26 -17.05 -0.02
CA VAL A 123 0.95 -18.48 -0.16
C VAL A 123 1.69 -19.07 -1.36
N SER A 124 2.28 -20.26 -1.19
CA SER A 124 2.91 -21.02 -2.27
C SER A 124 1.88 -21.63 -3.25
N LYS A 125 2.35 -22.10 -4.41
CA LYS A 125 1.48 -22.67 -5.47
C LYS A 125 0.68 -23.88 -4.98
N ASP A 126 1.35 -24.78 -4.26
CA ASP A 126 0.84 -26.02 -3.68
C ASP A 126 0.10 -25.87 -2.34
N LYS A 127 -0.04 -24.63 -1.83
CA LYS A 127 -0.58 -24.34 -0.48
C LYS A 127 0.17 -25.02 0.67
N LYS A 128 1.41 -25.46 0.43
CA LYS A 128 2.29 -26.08 1.42
C LYS A 128 2.93 -25.07 2.37
N TYR A 129 3.16 -23.84 1.92
CA TYR A 129 3.77 -22.78 2.72
C TYR A 129 2.90 -21.52 2.70
N SER A 130 2.66 -20.95 3.88
CA SER A 130 1.93 -19.68 4.00
C SER A 130 2.41 -18.86 5.21
N CYS A 131 2.41 -17.53 5.06
CA CYS A 131 2.76 -16.60 6.13
C CYS A 131 1.99 -15.28 6.02
N TRP A 132 1.69 -14.68 7.16
CA TRP A 132 1.39 -13.25 7.25
C TRP A 132 2.69 -12.50 7.51
N THR A 133 2.97 -11.46 6.73
CA THR A 133 4.15 -10.60 6.92
C THR A 133 3.92 -9.19 6.37
N THR A 134 4.75 -8.23 6.77
CA THR A 134 4.74 -6.85 6.28
C THR A 134 5.47 -6.70 4.94
N ARG A 135 5.27 -5.55 4.26
CA ARG A 135 5.84 -5.22 2.93
C ARG A 135 7.34 -5.55 2.81
N TYR A 136 8.16 -5.05 3.75
CA TYR A 136 9.63 -5.19 3.74
C TYR A 136 10.17 -6.63 3.65
N SER A 137 9.40 -7.63 4.07
CA SER A 137 9.79 -9.03 3.99
C SER A 137 9.46 -9.71 2.65
N ILE A 138 8.89 -8.95 1.70
CA ILE A 138 8.35 -9.46 0.44
C ILE A 138 9.24 -8.99 -0.71
N LYS A 139 9.65 -9.94 -1.56
CA LYS A 139 10.60 -9.65 -2.63
C LYS A 139 10.19 -10.23 -3.97
N TYR A 140 10.37 -9.47 -5.06
CA TYR A 140 10.16 -10.03 -6.39
C TYR A 140 11.17 -11.16 -6.65
N TYR A 141 10.70 -12.31 -7.15
CA TYR A 141 11.50 -13.53 -7.22
C TYR A 141 12.84 -13.36 -7.96
N PHE A 142 12.85 -12.57 -9.03
CA PHE A 142 14.05 -12.33 -9.84
C PHE A 142 14.86 -11.08 -9.42
N TRP A 143 14.55 -10.44 -8.29
CA TRP A 143 15.17 -9.17 -7.86
C TRP A 143 16.69 -9.16 -7.94
N ASN A 144 17.34 -10.20 -7.40
CA ASN A 144 18.80 -10.28 -7.31
C ASN A 144 19.48 -10.67 -8.64
N THR A 145 18.74 -10.89 -9.74
CA THR A 145 19.34 -11.27 -11.03
C THR A 145 20.00 -10.08 -11.72
N LYS A 146 21.11 -10.32 -12.44
CA LYS A 146 21.87 -9.27 -13.17
C LYS A 146 20.99 -8.42 -14.10
N LYS A 147 20.03 -9.02 -14.81
CA LYS A 147 19.10 -8.30 -15.69
C LYS A 147 18.09 -7.46 -14.88
N MET A 148 17.51 -8.01 -13.81
CA MET A 148 16.54 -7.27 -12.99
C MET A 148 17.21 -6.11 -12.23
N GLN A 149 18.47 -6.25 -11.82
CA GLN A 149 19.24 -5.17 -11.19
C GLN A 149 19.39 -3.93 -12.09
N GLN A 150 19.33 -4.07 -13.42
CA GLN A 150 19.28 -2.91 -14.34
C GLN A 150 17.97 -2.13 -14.25
N VAL A 151 16.87 -2.76 -13.84
CA VAL A 151 15.57 -2.12 -13.57
C VAL A 151 15.52 -1.55 -12.15
N ILE A 152 16.08 -2.26 -11.16
CA ILE A 152 16.03 -1.86 -9.76
C ILE A 152 16.93 -0.67 -9.45
N LYS A 153 18.16 -0.61 -10.00
CA LYS A 153 19.12 0.46 -9.68
C LYS A 153 18.62 1.88 -10.02
N PRO A 154 17.92 2.15 -11.14
CA PRO A 154 17.29 3.44 -11.35
C PRO A 154 16.13 3.70 -10.38
N LEU A 155 15.29 2.71 -10.10
CA LEU A 155 14.15 2.84 -9.18
C LEU A 155 14.57 3.18 -7.74
N SER A 156 15.62 2.56 -7.22
CA SER A 156 16.10 2.83 -5.86
C SER A 156 16.58 4.28 -5.67
N LYS A 157 17.02 4.96 -6.73
CA LYS A 157 17.36 6.39 -6.65
C LYS A 157 16.15 7.28 -6.40
N LEU A 158 14.92 6.82 -6.70
CA LEU A 158 13.71 7.60 -6.45
C LEU A 158 13.25 7.47 -4.99
N THR A 159 13.56 6.37 -4.31
CA THR A 159 13.21 6.15 -2.89
C THR A 159 14.17 6.86 -1.93
N THR A 160 15.40 7.15 -2.36
CA THR A 160 16.40 7.90 -1.55
C THR A 160 16.33 9.41 -1.75
N ARG A 161 15.31 9.96 -2.41
CA ARG A 161 15.16 11.41 -2.69
C ARG A 161 14.04 12.01 -1.86
N ASN A 162 14.18 13.28 -1.48
CA ASN A 162 13.18 14.09 -0.76
C ASN A 162 11.81 14.20 -1.47
N SER A 163 11.66 13.65 -2.67
CA SER A 163 10.37 13.42 -3.32
C SER A 163 10.52 12.37 -4.41
N SER A 164 9.67 11.34 -4.39
CA SER A 164 9.59 10.29 -5.41
C SER A 164 8.68 10.66 -6.61
N SER A 165 8.16 11.90 -6.66
CA SER A 165 7.24 12.37 -7.70
C SER A 165 7.85 12.33 -9.10
N LEU A 166 7.16 11.69 -10.05
CA LEU A 166 7.56 11.60 -11.46
C LEU A 166 7.35 12.92 -12.23
N LYS A 167 6.78 13.95 -11.60
CA LYS A 167 6.78 15.31 -12.16
C LYS A 167 8.19 15.93 -12.20
N LYS A 168 9.10 15.50 -11.31
CA LYS A 168 10.50 15.99 -11.28
C LYS A 168 11.30 15.36 -12.42
N ILE A 169 12.01 16.19 -13.21
CA ILE A 169 12.74 15.78 -14.42
C ILE A 169 13.69 14.60 -14.16
N ARG A 170 14.54 14.69 -13.11
CA ARG A 170 15.49 13.62 -12.74
C ARG A 170 14.77 12.29 -12.39
N ASN A 171 13.64 12.35 -11.68
CA ASN A 171 12.86 11.16 -11.34
C ASN A 171 12.22 10.53 -12.58
N LYS A 172 11.70 11.36 -13.50
CA LYS A 172 11.16 10.92 -14.80
C LYS A 172 12.24 10.23 -15.65
N GLN A 173 13.46 10.77 -15.66
CA GLN A 173 14.61 10.18 -16.35
C GLN A 173 15.00 8.81 -15.78
N ASP A 174 15.25 8.70 -14.47
CA ASP A 174 15.58 7.42 -13.82
C ASP A 174 14.45 6.38 -13.96
N PHE A 175 13.18 6.80 -13.84
CA PHE A 175 12.03 5.93 -14.09
C PHE A 175 11.99 5.43 -15.55
N ASN A 176 12.25 6.29 -16.52
CA ASN A 176 12.33 5.89 -17.92
C ASN A 176 13.50 4.91 -18.18
N GLN A 177 14.64 5.06 -17.50
CA GLN A 177 15.73 4.07 -17.55
C GLN A 177 15.26 2.70 -17.03
N ALA A 178 14.49 2.66 -15.93
CA ALA A 178 13.90 1.41 -15.43
C ALA A 178 12.94 0.77 -16.45
N VAL A 179 12.10 1.57 -17.12
CA VAL A 179 11.19 1.10 -18.19
C VAL A 179 11.97 0.55 -19.39
N LEU A 180 13.04 1.21 -19.83
CA LEU A 180 13.90 0.75 -20.92
C LEU A 180 14.63 -0.57 -20.56
N ALA A 181 15.14 -0.69 -19.34
CA ALA A 181 15.71 -1.94 -18.84
C ALA A 181 14.65 -3.05 -18.75
N ALA A 182 13.42 -2.73 -18.32
CA ALA A 182 12.32 -3.69 -18.21
C ALA A 182 11.93 -4.29 -19.56
N LYS A 183 11.93 -3.49 -20.65
CA LYS A 183 11.71 -3.98 -22.01
C LYS A 183 12.72 -5.04 -22.46
N ARG A 184 13.95 -5.06 -21.90
CA ARG A 184 15.03 -6.02 -22.20
C ARG A 184 14.95 -7.31 -21.37
N LEU A 185 13.99 -7.43 -20.46
CA LEU A 185 13.79 -8.66 -19.67
C LEU A 185 13.22 -9.81 -20.54
N PRO A 186 13.43 -11.08 -20.13
CA PRO A 186 12.73 -12.23 -20.70
C PRO A 186 11.20 -12.05 -20.64
N ALA A 187 10.46 -12.58 -21.61
CA ALA A 187 9.02 -12.28 -21.79
C ALA A 187 8.17 -12.51 -20.52
N ASN A 188 8.43 -13.60 -19.80
CA ASN A 188 7.75 -13.96 -18.55
C ASN A 188 8.00 -12.98 -17.39
N GLN A 189 9.13 -12.27 -17.37
CA GLN A 189 9.43 -11.21 -16.40
C GLN A 189 8.95 -9.85 -16.90
N ARG A 190 9.18 -9.57 -18.19
CA ARG A 190 8.86 -8.31 -18.88
C ARG A 190 7.42 -7.87 -18.67
N LYS A 191 6.45 -8.78 -18.85
CA LYS A 191 5.03 -8.48 -18.67
C LYS A 191 4.74 -7.96 -17.26
N VAL A 192 5.09 -8.74 -16.24
CA VAL A 192 4.86 -8.42 -14.82
C VAL A 192 5.57 -7.13 -14.41
N VAL A 193 6.81 -6.93 -14.85
CA VAL A 193 7.61 -5.74 -14.51
C VAL A 193 7.05 -4.48 -15.20
N LEU A 194 6.63 -4.57 -16.47
CA LEU A 194 6.03 -3.42 -17.17
C LEU A 194 4.63 -3.09 -16.65
N GLU A 195 3.79 -4.08 -16.34
CA GLU A 195 2.49 -3.88 -15.67
C GLU A 195 2.67 -3.14 -14.35
N SER A 196 3.63 -3.59 -13.53
CA SER A 196 4.03 -2.92 -12.30
C SER A 196 4.49 -1.48 -12.55
N LEU A 197 5.45 -1.24 -13.43
CA LEU A 197 5.93 0.12 -13.75
C LEU A 197 4.80 1.03 -14.27
N ASN A 198 3.87 0.50 -15.07
CA ASN A 198 2.71 1.25 -15.55
C ASN A 198 1.78 1.69 -14.41
N GLN A 199 1.65 0.93 -13.32
CA GLN A 199 0.93 1.37 -12.12
C GLN A 199 1.60 2.61 -11.50
N VAL A 200 2.94 2.61 -11.35
CA VAL A 200 3.68 3.79 -10.86
C VAL A 200 3.48 4.99 -11.79
N LYS A 201 3.55 4.78 -13.11
CA LYS A 201 3.35 5.82 -14.11
C LYS A 201 1.95 6.44 -14.00
N LYS A 202 0.91 5.63 -13.80
CA LYS A 202 -0.48 6.09 -13.61
C LYS A 202 -0.66 6.91 -12.34
N VAL A 203 -0.01 6.53 -11.24
CA VAL A 203 -0.05 7.25 -9.96
C VAL A 203 0.82 8.51 -9.98
N GLY A 204 1.89 8.53 -10.79
CA GLY A 204 2.82 9.66 -10.91
C GLY A 204 3.76 9.85 -9.71
N ASN A 205 3.76 8.94 -8.75
CA ASN A 205 4.56 8.96 -7.52
C ASN A 205 4.75 7.51 -7.04
N ILE A 206 5.95 7.19 -6.53
CA ILE A 206 6.31 5.83 -6.10
C ILE A 206 5.70 5.49 -4.74
N ASP A 207 5.76 6.41 -3.78
CA ASP A 207 5.29 6.17 -2.39
C ASP A 207 3.78 5.86 -2.35
N LYS A 208 3.02 6.46 -3.29
CA LYS A 208 1.58 6.25 -3.47
C LYS A 208 1.21 5.00 -4.29
N ALA A 209 2.17 4.28 -4.87
CA ALA A 209 1.92 3.09 -5.68
C ALA A 209 1.87 1.82 -4.81
N GLU A 210 0.98 1.79 -3.83
CA GLU A 210 0.94 0.79 -2.75
C GLU A 210 0.72 -0.67 -3.18
N ASP A 211 0.16 -0.88 -4.37
CA ASP A 211 -0.11 -2.20 -4.96
C ASP A 211 1.03 -2.71 -5.86
N ASN A 212 2.14 -1.98 -5.89
CA ASN A 212 3.27 -2.28 -6.75
C ASN A 212 4.25 -3.25 -6.09
N ILE A 213 4.27 -4.51 -6.55
CA ILE A 213 5.19 -5.55 -6.03
C ILE A 213 6.69 -5.28 -6.20
N LEU A 214 7.10 -4.38 -7.11
CA LEU A 214 8.52 -3.98 -7.22
C LEU A 214 8.90 -2.93 -6.17
N LEU A 215 7.92 -2.25 -5.58
CA LEU A 215 8.15 -1.33 -4.47
C LEU A 215 8.10 -2.02 -3.09
N PHE A 216 7.91 -3.35 -3.06
CA PHE A 216 7.80 -4.07 -1.79
C PHE A 216 9.16 -4.36 -1.14
N SER A 217 10.26 -4.22 -1.90
CA SER A 217 11.61 -4.56 -1.49
C SER A 217 12.56 -3.37 -1.38
N PHE A 218 12.00 -2.16 -1.32
CA PHE A 218 12.68 -0.91 -0.99
C PHE A 218 12.38 -0.52 0.46
#